data_AF-A0A9E2CJY7-F1
#
_entry.id   AF-A0A9E2CJY7-F1
#
_cell.length_a   1.000
_cell.length_b   1.000
_cell.length_c   1.000
_cell.angle_alpha   90.00
_cell.angle_beta   90.00
_cell.angle_gamma   90.00
#
_symmetry.space_group_name_H-M   'P 1'
#
loop_
_entity.id
_entity.type
_entity.pdbx_description
1 polymer ?
#
loop_
_entity_poly.entity_id
_entity_poly.type
_entity_poly.pdbx_seq_one_letter_code
_entity_poly.pdbx_strand_id
1 'polypeptide(L)'
;MIKLTINGLEVSVEDGSTLLEAARFLGFPIPTLCHMDGLSPYGACRLCVVEIGEGPKAKLVSSCTYPAQEGLKVRTASARVLRARKMVLELLLASCPQSKTIQDLASAH
;
A
#
# COMPACT_ATOMS: atom_id res chain seq x y z
N MET A 1 20.14 3.38 7.24
CA MET A 1 19.05 4.37 7.04
C MET A 1 18.90 4.56 5.55
N ILE A 2 17.73 4.21 5.02
CA ILE A 2 17.37 4.27 3.60
C ILE A 2 16.58 5.55 3.37
N LYS A 3 16.92 6.33 2.34
CA LYS A 3 16.14 7.50 1.92
C LYS A 3 15.28 7.18 0.72
N LEU A 4 14.01 7.55 0.78
CA LEU A 4 13.04 7.40 -0.31
C LEU A 4 12.07 8.56 -0.32
N THR A 5 11.29 8.68 -1.40
CA THR A 5 10.29 9.73 -1.57
C THR A 5 8.89 9.12 -1.65
N ILE A 6 7.98 9.54 -0.79
CA ILE A 6 6.57 9.11 -0.82
C ILE A 6 5.70 10.34 -1.06
N ASN A 7 4.92 10.33 -2.15
CA ASN A 7 4.05 11.44 -2.56
C ASN A 7 4.78 12.81 -2.63
N GLY A 8 6.06 12.79 -3.03
CA GLY A 8 6.89 13.99 -3.12
C GLY A 8 7.57 14.42 -1.81
N LEU A 9 7.27 13.76 -0.69
CA LEU A 9 7.94 14.00 0.59
C LEU A 9 9.09 13.01 0.79
N GLU A 10 10.26 13.51 1.16
CA GLU A 10 11.40 12.67 1.53
C GLU A 10 11.23 12.07 2.92
N VAL A 11 11.64 10.82 3.08
CA VAL A 11 11.65 10.12 4.37
C VAL A 11 12.89 9.26 4.46
N SER A 12 13.43 9.16 5.68
CA SER A 12 14.49 8.22 6.01
C SER A 12 13.97 7.18 6.99
N VAL A 13 14.15 5.91 6.65
CA VAL A 13 13.70 4.76 7.47
C VAL A 13 14.86 3.82 7.74
N GLU A 14 14.68 2.93 8.71
CA GLU A 14 15.69 1.91 9.02
C GLU A 14 15.83 0.89 7.88
N ASP A 15 16.98 0.24 7.83
CA ASP A 15 17.22 -0.80 6.83
C ASP A 15 16.34 -2.01 7.17
N GLY A 16 15.63 -2.53 6.16
CA GLY A 16 14.65 -3.61 6.35
C GLY A 16 13.21 -3.14 6.55
N SER A 17 12.97 -1.83 6.71
CA SER A 17 11.60 -1.31 6.77
C SER A 17 10.82 -1.56 5.47
N THR A 18 9.51 -1.70 5.59
CA THR A 18 8.60 -1.85 4.44
C THR A 18 8.11 -0.49 3.92
N LEU A 19 7.60 -0.46 2.69
CA LEU A 19 6.96 0.77 2.18
C LEU A 19 5.70 1.15 2.97
N LEU A 20 5.02 0.18 3.58
CA LEU A 20 3.87 0.44 4.44
C LEU A 20 4.29 1.18 5.72
N GLU A 21 5.36 0.74 6.37
CA GLU A 21 5.92 1.40 7.55
C GLU A 21 6.38 2.82 7.24
N ALA A 22 7.12 3.01 6.14
CA ALA A 22 7.57 4.32 5.69
C ALA A 22 6.40 5.28 5.40
N ALA A 23 5.33 4.78 4.75
CA ALA A 23 4.14 5.58 4.49
C ALA A 23 3.37 5.93 5.78
N ARG A 24 3.24 4.98 6.71
CA ARG A 24 2.60 5.21 8.02
C ARG A 24 3.37 6.22 8.86
N PHE A 25 4.70 6.18 8.83
CA PHE A 25 5.56 7.15 9.52
C PHE A 25 5.30 8.59 9.05
N LEU A 26 5.04 8.79 7.75
CA LEU A 26 4.65 10.07 7.18
C LEU A 26 3.16 10.42 7.35
N GLY A 27 2.37 9.56 7.99
CA GLY A 27 0.93 9.75 8.16
C GLY A 27 0.10 9.51 6.89
N PHE A 28 0.64 8.84 5.87
CA PHE A 28 -0.14 8.45 4.68
C PHE A 28 -0.94 7.17 4.96
N PRO A 29 -2.29 7.24 5.01
CA PRO A 29 -3.10 6.05 5.26
C PRO A 29 -3.06 5.12 4.04
N ILE A 30 -2.71 3.86 4.27
CA ILE A 30 -2.79 2.78 3.28
C ILE A 30 -3.68 1.68 3.87
N PRO A 31 -4.79 1.31 3.20
CA PRO A 31 -5.69 0.29 3.74
C PRO A 31 -5.04 -1.09 3.76
N THR A 32 -5.28 -1.82 4.85
CA THR A 32 -4.79 -3.18 5.07
C THR A 32 -5.88 -4.02 5.71
N LEU A 33 -6.00 -5.29 5.29
CA LEU A 33 -6.83 -6.29 5.98
C LEU A 33 -5.99 -7.40 6.62
N CYS A 34 -4.98 -7.90 5.90
CA CYS A 34 -4.18 -9.04 6.35
C CYS A 34 -2.87 -8.66 7.04
N HIS A 35 -2.58 -7.37 7.19
CA HIS A 35 -1.37 -6.91 7.88
C HIS A 35 -1.73 -6.55 9.32
N MET A 36 -0.92 -7.03 10.26
CA MET A 36 -1.10 -6.87 11.70
C MET A 36 0.26 -6.64 12.33
N ASP A 37 0.35 -5.63 13.20
CA ASP A 37 1.61 -5.29 13.85
C ASP A 37 2.06 -6.46 14.74
N GLY A 38 3.36 -6.78 14.71
CA GLY A 38 3.93 -7.94 15.41
C GLY A 38 3.80 -9.28 14.68
N LEU A 39 3.14 -9.34 13.52
CA LEU A 39 3.12 -10.51 12.65
C LEU A 39 3.93 -10.28 11.36
N SER A 40 4.49 -11.36 10.81
CA SER A 40 5.20 -11.32 9.54
C SER A 40 4.28 -10.85 8.40
N PRO A 41 4.75 -9.98 7.49
CA PRO A 41 3.95 -9.52 6.38
C PRO A 41 3.48 -10.65 5.46
N TYR A 42 2.17 -10.71 5.21
CA TYR A 42 1.56 -11.79 4.41
C TYR A 42 1.27 -11.41 2.95
N GLY A 43 0.79 -10.18 2.71
CA GLY A 43 0.54 -9.68 1.35
C GLY A 43 -0.70 -10.25 0.63
N ALA A 44 -1.57 -11.02 1.29
CA ALA A 44 -2.70 -11.67 0.65
C ALA A 44 -3.86 -10.75 0.27
N CYS A 45 -4.19 -9.74 1.10
CA CYS A 45 -5.38 -8.90 0.86
C CYS A 45 -5.25 -7.94 -0.33
N ARG A 46 -4.01 -7.67 -0.80
CA ARG A 46 -3.67 -6.76 -1.92
C ARG A 46 -4.19 -5.30 -1.84
N LEU A 47 -4.88 -4.90 -0.77
CA LEU A 47 -5.37 -3.52 -0.57
C LEU A 47 -4.24 -2.49 -0.38
N CYS A 48 -3.12 -2.93 0.20
CA CYS A 48 -1.95 -2.08 0.44
C CYS A 48 -1.13 -1.75 -0.82
N VAL A 49 -1.75 -1.87 -2.01
CA VAL A 49 -1.07 -1.59 -3.26
C VAL A 49 -0.64 -0.13 -3.33
N VAL A 50 0.58 0.10 -3.77
CA VAL A 50 1.19 1.40 -4.07
C VAL A 50 1.90 1.32 -5.41
N GLU A 51 2.15 2.48 -6.02
CA GLU A 51 2.90 2.57 -7.25
C GLU A 51 4.33 3.02 -6.96
N ILE A 52 5.31 2.34 -7.54
CA ILE A 52 6.73 2.68 -7.38
C ILE A 52 7.41 2.94 -8.72
N GLY A 53 8.48 3.75 -8.70
CA GLY A 53 9.22 4.15 -9.89
C GLY A 53 8.52 5.26 -10.68
N GLU A 54 8.97 5.54 -11.91
CA GLU A 54 8.41 6.61 -12.75
C GLU A 54 8.33 6.18 -14.22
N GLY A 55 7.43 6.84 -14.96
CA GLY A 55 7.26 6.63 -16.40
C GLY A 55 6.97 5.16 -16.76
N PRO A 56 7.54 4.65 -17.86
CA PRO A 56 7.30 3.28 -18.32
C PRO A 56 7.74 2.18 -17.34
N LYS A 57 8.63 2.50 -16.39
CA LYS A 57 9.14 1.54 -15.39
C LYS A 57 8.25 1.47 -14.14
N ALA A 58 7.18 2.28 -14.06
CA ALA A 58 6.33 2.33 -12.90
C ALA A 58 5.50 1.04 -12.73
N LYS A 59 5.59 0.42 -11.56
CA LYS A 59 4.91 -0.84 -11.23
C LYS A 59 4.08 -0.73 -9.95
N LEU A 60 3.00 -1.51 -9.88
CA LEU A 60 2.20 -1.67 -8.68
C LEU A 60 2.78 -2.79 -7.82
N VAL A 61 2.94 -2.52 -6.53
CA VAL A 61 3.49 -3.48 -5.54
C VAL A 61 2.70 -3.43 -4.24
N SER A 62 2.71 -4.51 -3.46
CA SER A 62 2.16 -4.52 -2.10
C SER A 62 3.11 -3.83 -1.13
N SER A 63 2.68 -2.71 -0.54
CA SER A 63 3.55 -1.92 0.35
C SER A 63 3.95 -2.67 1.61
N CYS A 64 3.11 -3.59 2.11
CA CYS A 64 3.39 -4.36 3.33
C CYS A 64 4.52 -5.39 3.18
N THR A 65 4.83 -5.84 1.96
CA THR A 65 5.89 -6.86 1.72
C THR A 65 7.06 -6.31 0.92
N TYR A 66 6.92 -5.14 0.30
CA TYR A 66 7.97 -4.55 -0.51
C TYR A 66 8.96 -3.79 0.40
N PRO A 67 10.26 -4.11 0.36
CA PRO A 67 11.26 -3.43 1.18
C PRO A 67 11.49 -2.00 0.69
N ALA A 68 11.73 -1.07 1.62
CA ALA A 68 12.23 0.26 1.30
C ALA A 68 13.60 0.15 0.60
N GLN A 69 13.80 0.98 -0.42
CA GLN A 69 15.02 0.99 -1.22
C GLN A 69 15.47 2.44 -1.45
N GLU A 70 16.78 2.64 -1.52
CA GLU A 70 17.39 3.95 -1.66
C GLU A 70 16.91 4.63 -2.97
N GLY A 71 16.52 5.90 -2.86
CA GLY A 71 16.05 6.72 -3.98
C GLY A 71 14.71 6.28 -4.58
N LEU A 72 13.99 5.34 -3.96
CA LEU A 72 12.71 4.87 -4.48
C LEU A 72 11.65 5.97 -4.41
N LYS A 73 10.90 6.14 -5.49
CA LYS A 73 9.74 7.04 -5.54
C LYS A 73 8.45 6.25 -5.45
N VAL A 74 7.61 6.59 -4.49
CA VAL A 74 6.35 5.90 -4.16
C VAL A 74 5.18 6.87 -4.28
N ARG A 75 4.09 6.40 -4.89
CA ARG A 75 2.81 7.11 -4.98
C ARG A 75 1.72 6.23 -4.34
N THR A 76 1.05 6.73 -3.32
CA THR A 76 0.07 5.95 -2.55
C THR A 76 -1.38 6.11 -3.02
N ALA A 77 -1.64 7.08 -3.89
CA ALA A 77 -2.97 7.44 -4.38
C ALA A 77 -2.99 7.83 -5.88
N SER A 78 -2.10 7.26 -6.70
CA SER A 78 -2.16 7.47 -8.15
C SER A 78 -3.44 6.86 -8.75
N ALA A 79 -3.86 7.31 -9.92
CA ALA A 79 -5.05 6.77 -10.58
C ALA A 79 -4.98 5.25 -10.81
N ARG A 80 -3.76 4.69 -10.99
CA ARG A 80 -3.55 3.23 -11.10
C ARG A 80 -3.75 2.54 -9.75
N VAL A 81 -3.27 3.12 -8.66
CA VAL A 81 -3.46 2.60 -7.30
C VAL A 81 -4.94 2.59 -6.92
N LEU A 82 -5.66 3.69 -7.14
CA LEU A 82 -7.07 3.79 -6.81
C LEU A 82 -7.92 2.77 -7.60
N ARG A 83 -7.67 2.63 -8.90
CA ARG A 83 -8.34 1.60 -9.72
C ARG A 83 -8.05 0.18 -9.23
N ALA A 84 -6.80 -0.10 -8.87
CA ALA A 84 -6.42 -1.42 -8.36
C ALA A 84 -7.12 -1.73 -7.03
N ARG A 85 -7.18 -0.76 -6.09
CA ARG A 85 -7.89 -0.92 -4.82
C ARG A 85 -9.39 -1.16 -5.03
N LYS A 86 -10.02 -0.37 -5.91
CA LYS A 86 -11.43 -0.54 -6.27
C LYS A 86 -11.71 -1.94 -6.78
N MET A 87 -10.90 -2.44 -7.73
CA MET A 87 -11.07 -3.79 -8.26
C MET A 87 -10.90 -4.87 -7.18
N VAL A 88 -9.92 -4.72 -6.28
CA VAL A 88 -9.76 -5.65 -5.15
C VAL A 88 -10.99 -5.63 -4.23
N LEU A 89 -11.52 -4.44 -3.91
CA LEU A 89 -12.72 -4.30 -3.07
C LEU A 89 -13.97 -4.89 -3.73
N GLU A 90 -14.15 -4.70 -5.04
CA GLU A 90 -15.24 -5.33 -5.81
C GLU A 90 -15.16 -6.86 -5.74
N LEU A 91 -13.97 -7.44 -5.90
CA LEU A 91 -13.77 -8.90 -5.78
C LEU A 91 -14.02 -9.42 -4.36
N LEU A 92 -13.58 -8.66 -3.34
CA LEU A 92 -13.83 -9.01 -1.93
C LEU A 92 -15.33 -8.94 -1.61
N LEU A 93 -16.04 -7.92 -2.10
CA LEU A 93 -17.49 -7.80 -1.94
C LEU A 93 -18.24 -8.92 -2.65
N ALA A 94 -17.82 -9.30 -3.86
CA ALA A 94 -18.43 -10.42 -4.57
C ALA A 94 -18.26 -11.75 -3.82
N SER A 95 -17.16 -11.92 -3.08
CA SER A 95 -16.86 -13.13 -2.32
C SER A 95 -17.53 -13.15 -0.95
N CYS A 96 -17.61 -12.01 -0.27
CA CYS A 96 -18.11 -11.86 1.10
C CYS A 96 -19.07 -10.67 1.23
N PRO A 97 -20.23 -10.66 0.55
CA PRO A 97 -21.06 -9.46 0.42
C PRO A 97 -21.68 -8.96 1.73
N GLN A 98 -21.87 -9.82 2.73
CA GLN A 98 -22.42 -9.45 4.04
C GLN A 98 -21.36 -8.96 5.05
N SER A 99 -20.07 -8.96 4.68
CA SER A 99 -19.03 -8.50 5.58
C SER A 99 -19.06 -6.98 5.74
N LYS A 100 -19.48 -6.50 6.91
CA LYS A 100 -19.56 -5.07 7.22
C LYS A 100 -18.21 -4.37 7.05
N THR A 101 -17.12 -5.00 7.47
CA THR A 101 -15.75 -4.48 7.29
C THR A 101 -15.41 -4.23 5.82
N ILE A 102 -15.81 -5.14 4.92
CA ILE A 102 -15.54 -4.99 3.49
C ILE A 102 -16.44 -3.93 2.87
N GLN A 103 -17.72 -3.86 3.27
CA GLN A 103 -18.63 -2.79 2.85
C GLN A 103 -18.12 -1.41 3.26
N ASP A 104 -17.64 -1.27 4.49
CA ASP A 104 -17.10 -0.01 5.00
C ASP A 104 -15.85 0.41 4.24
N LEU A 105 -14.92 -0.52 4.00
CA LEU A 105 -13.73 -0.26 3.17
C LEU A 105 -14.08 0.13 1.73
N ALA A 106 -15.08 -0.51 1.12
CA ALA A 106 -15.54 -0.21 -0.22
C ALA A 106 -16.26 1.14 -0.33
N SER A 107 -16.91 1.60 0.75
CA SER A 107 -17.53 2.93 0.77
C SER A 107 -16.52 4.08 0.90
N ALA A 108 -15.33 3.80 1.44
CA ALA A 108 -14.28 4.78 1.72
C ALA A 108 -13.25 4.94 0.58
N HIS A 109 -13.28 4.08 -0.44
CA HIS A 109 -12.25 3.98 -1.49
C HIS A 109 -12.84 3.77 -2.89
#